data_AF-A0A940VVI1-F1
#
_entry.id   AF-A0A940VVI1-F1
#
_cell.length_a   1.000
_cell.length_b   1.000
_cell.length_c   1.000
_cell.angle_alpha   90.00
_cell.angle_beta   90.00
_cell.angle_gamma   90.00
#
_symmetry.space_group_name_H-M   'P 1'
#
loop_
_entity.id
_entity.type
_entity.pdbx_description
1 polymer ?
#
loop_
_entity_poly.entity_id
_entity_poly.type
_entity_poly.pdbx_seq_one_letter_code
_entity_poly.pdbx_strand_id
1 'polypeptide(L)'
;LPVLLEQVLRLGGVKSRMTAKIAGGSQMFNFAQATDVMRIGDRNAEAVREVLKSLSIRLVAEDVGGNYGRTVELLLDTGVFVIKTVNKGDNRL
;
A
#
# COMPACT_ATOMS: atom_id res chain seq x y z
N LEU A 1 5.98 1.08 9.33
CA LEU A 1 5.62 -0.37 9.36
C LEU A 1 6.08 -1.09 10.62
N PRO A 2 7.34 -1.00 11.09
CA PRO A 2 7.78 -1.75 12.27
C PRO A 2 6.96 -1.48 13.54
N VAL A 3 6.67 -0.20 13.82
CA VAL A 3 5.85 0.21 14.97
C VAL A 3 4.42 -0.34 14.89
N LEU A 4 3.81 -0.34 13.70
CA LEU A 4 2.48 -0.89 13.50
C LEU A 4 2.46 -2.41 13.74
N LEU A 5 3.46 -3.13 13.22
CA LEU A 5 3.59 -4.56 13.46
C LEU A 5 3.68 -4.84 14.97
N GLU A 6 4.55 -4.12 15.69
CA GLU A 6 4.70 -4.26 17.13
C GLU A 6 3.36 -4.04 17.87
N GLN A 7 2.61 -3.02 17.50
CA GLN A 7 1.28 -2.74 18.07
C GLN A 7 0.30 -3.90 17.82
N VAL A 8 0.25 -4.43 16.60
CA VAL A 8 -0.64 -5.55 16.27
C VAL A 8 -0.24 -6.82 17.05
N LEU A 9 1.06 -7.09 17.20
CA LEU A 9 1.54 -8.22 18.01
C LEU A 9 1.16 -8.07 19.48
N ARG A 10 1.26 -6.86 20.04
CA ARG A 10 0.83 -6.58 21.43
C ARG A 10 -0.68 -6.81 21.64
N LEU A 11 -1.49 -6.62 20.61
CA LEU A 11 -2.93 -6.91 20.63
C LEU A 11 -3.25 -8.40 20.39
N GLY A 12 -2.24 -9.28 20.34
CA GLY A 12 -2.41 -10.72 20.14
C GLY A 12 -2.37 -11.19 18.68
N GLY A 13 -1.99 -10.30 17.75
CA GLY A 13 -1.78 -10.68 16.36
C GLY A 13 -0.65 -11.69 16.20
N VAL A 14 -0.83 -12.65 15.29
CA VAL A 14 0.15 -13.71 15.03
C VAL A 14 0.89 -13.42 13.73
N LYS A 15 2.18 -13.08 13.83
CA LYS A 15 3.02 -12.66 12.68
C LYS A 15 2.96 -13.62 11.49
N SER A 16 3.04 -14.93 11.73
CA SER A 16 3.03 -15.96 10.68
C SER A 16 1.71 -16.06 9.91
N ARG A 17 0.62 -15.49 10.45
CA ARG A 17 -0.70 -15.43 9.80
C ARG A 17 -0.92 -14.11 9.06
N MET A 18 0.02 -13.16 9.13
CA MET A 18 -0.15 -11.84 8.53
C MET A 18 0.13 -11.87 7.04
N THR A 19 -0.68 -11.12 6.31
CA THR A 19 -0.49 -10.76 4.90
C THR A 19 -0.62 -9.25 4.76
N ALA A 20 0.06 -8.69 3.76
CA ALA A 20 -0.01 -7.27 3.46
C ALA A 20 -0.68 -7.04 2.10
N LYS A 21 -1.40 -5.93 1.98
CA LYS A 21 -1.85 -5.34 0.72
C LYS A 21 -1.44 -3.86 0.74
N ILE A 22 -1.02 -3.32 -0.40
CA ILE A 22 -0.60 -1.90 -0.48
C ILE A 22 -1.34 -1.19 -1.60
N ALA A 23 -1.64 0.08 -1.42
CA ALA A 23 -2.11 0.93 -2.50
C ALA A 23 -1.66 2.38 -2.29
N GLY A 24 -1.61 3.15 -3.37
CA GLY A 24 -1.26 4.58 -3.34
C GLY A 24 -0.09 4.91 -4.24
N GLY A 25 0.75 5.86 -3.84
CA GLY A 25 1.92 6.27 -4.64
C GLY A 25 1.58 6.91 -5.99
N SER A 26 0.36 7.42 -6.16
CA SER A 26 -0.06 8.09 -7.40
C SER A 26 0.68 9.41 -7.61
N GLN A 27 1.05 9.69 -8.85
CA GLN A 27 1.58 10.98 -9.28
C GLN A 27 0.53 11.69 -10.15
N MET A 28 -0.36 12.45 -9.51
CA MET A 28 -1.48 13.13 -10.21
C MET A 28 -1.04 14.33 -11.06
N PHE A 29 0.12 14.92 -10.74
CA PHE A 29 0.66 16.07 -11.45
C PHE A 29 1.93 15.67 -12.18
N ASN A 30 1.93 15.80 -13.51
CA ASN A 30 3.11 15.58 -14.33
C ASN A 30 3.67 16.93 -14.76
N PHE A 31 4.69 17.41 -14.05
CA PHE A 31 5.41 18.62 -14.44
C PHE A 31 6.46 18.25 -15.49
N ALA A 32 6.57 19.04 -16.58
CA ALA A 32 7.38 18.73 -17.76
C ALA A 32 8.89 18.54 -17.51
N GLN A 33 9.37 18.81 -16.30
CA GLN A 33 10.73 18.51 -15.84
C GLN A 33 10.70 17.53 -14.67
N ALA A 34 10.17 16.32 -14.88
CA ALA A 34 10.15 15.26 -13.88
C ALA A 34 11.58 14.79 -13.56
N THR A 35 12.19 15.38 -12.53
CA THR A 35 13.43 14.85 -11.93
C THR A 35 13.12 13.62 -11.09
N ASP A 36 14.11 12.76 -10.84
CA ASP A 36 13.99 11.56 -9.99
C ASP A 36 13.45 11.88 -8.57
N VAL A 37 13.61 13.13 -8.14
CA VAL A 37 13.05 13.69 -6.90
C VAL A 37 11.52 13.61 -6.87
N MET A 38 10.84 13.74 -8.03
CA MET A 38 9.38 13.71 -8.12
C MET A 38 8.77 12.29 -8.07
N ARG A 39 9.57 11.22 -8.13
CA ARG A 39 9.11 9.82 -8.04
C ARG A 39 8.92 9.35 -6.59
N ILE A 40 8.28 10.17 -5.76
CA ILE A 40 8.10 9.89 -4.32
C ILE A 40 7.21 8.64 -4.13
N GLY A 41 6.17 8.50 -4.95
CA GLY A 41 5.26 7.35 -4.90
C GLY A 41 5.97 6.01 -5.13
N ASP A 42 6.79 5.93 -6.17
CA ASP A 42 7.56 4.72 -6.51
C ASP A 42 8.56 4.38 -5.39
N ARG A 43 9.30 5.37 -4.88
CA ARG A 43 10.25 5.17 -3.78
C ARG A 43 9.57 4.69 -2.50
N ASN A 44 8.39 5.21 -2.19
CA ASN A 44 7.62 4.76 -1.04
C ASN A 44 7.14 3.32 -1.22
N ALA A 45 6.67 2.95 -2.41
CA ALA A 45 6.26 1.58 -2.71
C ALA A 45 7.46 0.61 -2.57
N GLU A 46 8.61 0.97 -3.12
CA GLU A 46 9.86 0.20 -3.01
C GLU A 46 10.28 0.01 -1.55
N ALA A 47 10.34 1.10 -0.77
CA ALA A 47 10.71 1.05 0.64
C ALA A 47 9.75 0.17 1.46
N VAL A 48 8.44 0.23 1.15
CA VAL A 48 7.44 -0.63 1.80
C VAL A 48 7.67 -2.10 1.45
N ARG A 49 7.94 -2.44 0.18
CA ARG A 49 8.24 -3.82 -0.23
C ARG A 49 9.46 -4.37 0.50
N GLU A 50 10.53 -3.60 0.58
CA GLU A 50 11.76 -4.02 1.29
C GLU A 50 11.53 -4.21 2.79
N VAL A 51 10.76 -3.33 3.43
CA VAL A 51 10.42 -3.49 4.85
C VAL A 51 9.50 -4.69 5.08
N LEU A 52 8.52 -4.95 4.22
CA LEU A 52 7.67 -6.14 4.32
C LEU A 52 8.49 -7.43 4.17
N LYS A 53 9.43 -7.44 3.22
CA LYS A 53 10.35 -8.55 3.00
C LYS A 53 11.25 -8.81 4.20
N SER A 54 11.88 -7.77 4.77
CA SER A 54 12.71 -7.91 5.98
C SER A 54 11.90 -8.36 7.20
N LEU A 55 10.61 -7.99 7.25
CA LEU A 55 9.68 -8.47 8.27
C LEU A 55 9.11 -9.86 7.96
N SER A 56 9.42 -10.48 6.82
CA SER A 56 8.86 -11.77 6.39
C SER A 56 7.32 -11.79 6.31
N ILE A 57 6.72 -10.67 5.91
CA ILE A 57 5.26 -10.55 5.68
C ILE A 57 5.01 -10.60 4.18
N ARG A 58 4.16 -11.53 3.73
CA ARG A 58 3.85 -11.68 2.31
C ARG A 58 2.95 -10.55 1.83
N LEU A 59 3.39 -9.85 0.78
CA LEU A 59 2.56 -8.93 0.03
C LEU A 59 1.68 -9.74 -0.93
N VAL A 60 0.36 -9.73 -0.74
CA VAL A 60 -0.58 -10.55 -1.53
C VAL A 60 -1.29 -9.78 -2.64
N ALA A 61 -1.33 -8.45 -2.54
CA ALA A 61 -1.87 -7.59 -3.59
C ALA A 61 -1.28 -6.18 -3.50
N GLU A 62 -1.17 -5.50 -4.64
CA GLU A 62 -0.77 -4.10 -4.72
C GLU A 62 -1.53 -3.32 -5.81
N ASP A 63 -1.87 -2.07 -5.51
CA ASP A 63 -2.32 -1.07 -6.51
C ASP A 63 -1.59 0.26 -6.26
N VAL A 64 -0.37 0.35 -6.78
CA VAL A 64 0.52 1.50 -6.61
C VAL A 64 0.71 2.29 -7.91
N GLY A 65 1.16 3.54 -7.81
CA GLY A 65 1.44 4.38 -8.96
C GLY A 65 0.18 4.94 -9.62
N GLY A 66 0.23 5.23 -10.91
CA GLY A 66 -0.87 5.85 -11.66
C GLY A 66 -0.98 7.36 -11.42
N ASN A 67 -1.91 8.01 -12.14
CA ASN A 67 -2.04 9.46 -12.22
C ASN A 67 -3.38 9.99 -11.68
N TYR A 68 -4.00 9.26 -10.74
CA TYR A 68 -5.32 9.58 -10.21
C TYR A 68 -5.40 9.29 -8.72
N GLY A 69 -6.30 10.01 -8.05
CA GLY A 69 -6.62 9.81 -6.64
C GLY A 69 -7.36 8.51 -6.40
N ARG A 70 -7.02 7.88 -5.27
CA ARG A 70 -7.65 6.66 -4.79
C ARG A 70 -7.99 6.80 -3.31
N THR A 71 -9.16 6.32 -2.93
CA THR A 71 -9.54 6.09 -1.54
C THR A 71 -9.47 4.60 -1.28
N VAL A 72 -8.86 4.22 -0.14
CA VAL A 72 -8.68 2.82 0.23
C VAL A 72 -9.50 2.50 1.48
N GLU A 73 -10.12 1.33 1.48
CA GLU A 73 -10.91 0.81 2.59
C GLU A 73 -10.52 -0.65 2.83
N LEU A 74 -10.11 -0.97 4.05
CA LEU A 74 -9.76 -2.34 4.44
C LEU A 74 -10.83 -2.89 5.39
N LEU A 75 -11.54 -3.90 4.93
CA LEU A 75 -12.50 -4.64 5.74
C LEU A 75 -11.73 -5.68 6.57
N LEU A 76 -11.65 -5.45 7.89
CA LEU A 76 -10.80 -6.26 8.79
C LEU A 76 -11.34 -7.67 9.06
N ASP A 77 -12.65 -7.86 8.91
CA ASP A 77 -13.35 -9.13 9.09
C ASP A 77 -13.07 -10.12 7.95
N THR A 78 -12.93 -9.62 6.73
CA THR A 78 -12.77 -10.41 5.49
C THR A 78 -11.39 -10.26 4.86
N GLY A 79 -10.64 -9.22 5.22
CA GLY A 79 -9.38 -8.84 4.57
C GLY A 79 -9.55 -8.24 3.18
N VAL A 80 -10.79 -7.91 2.76
CA VAL A 80 -11.07 -7.28 1.46
C VAL A 80 -10.54 -5.86 1.45
N PHE A 81 -9.79 -5.53 0.40
CA PHE A 81 -9.18 -4.22 0.22
C PHE A 81 -9.83 -3.51 -0.96
N VAL A 82 -10.73 -2.59 -0.65
CA VAL A 82 -11.52 -1.84 -1.64
C VAL A 82 -10.77 -0.57 -2.01
N ILE A 83 -10.62 -0.35 -3.31
CA ILE A 83 -9.99 0.82 -3.89
C ILE A 83 -11.03 1.55 -4.73
N LYS A 84 -11.34 2.78 -4.32
CA LYS A 84 -12.29 3.66 -5.00
C LYS A 84 -11.54 4.73 -5.74
N THR A 85 -11.85 4.92 -7.01
CA THR A 85 -11.12 5.82 -7.90
C THR A 85 -12.07 6.79 -8.56
N VAL A 86 -11.63 8.04 -8.73
CA VAL A 86 -12.43 9.02 -9.48
C VAL A 86 -12.32 8.65 -10.97
N ASN A 87 -13.46 8.31 -11.60
CA ASN A 87 -13.62 7.99 -13.02
C ASN A 87 -13.09 6.62 -13.52
N LYS A 88 -12.60 5.71 -12.66
CA LYS A 88 -12.22 4.33 -13.09
C LYS A 88 -12.97 3.19 -12.40
N GLY A 89 -13.95 3.52 -11.54
CA GLY A 89 -14.76 2.53 -10.81
C GLY A 89 -14.05 1.97 -9.57
N ASP A 90 -14.71 1.01 -8.93
CA ASP A 90 -14.25 0.39 -7.68
C ASP A 90 -13.57 -0.96 -7.96
N ASN A 91 -12.38 -1.16 -7.39
CA ASN A 91 -11.66 -2.43 -7.44
C ASN A 91 -11.61 -3.08 -6.05
N ARG A 92 -11.63 -4.41 -6.00
CA ARG A 92 -11.59 -5.20 -4.76
C ARG A 92 -10.45 -6.21 -4.84
N LEU A 93 -9.44 -6.02 -3.99
CA LEU A 93 -8.26 -6.87 -3.86
C LEU A 93 -8.33 -7.75 -2.62
#